data_AF-A0AAV3SNR8-F1
#
_entry.id   AF-A0AAV3SNR8-F1
#
_cell.length_a   1.000
_cell.length_b   1.000
_cell.length_c   1.000
_cell.angle_alpha   90.00
_cell.angle_beta   90.00
_cell.angle_gamma   90.00
#
_symmetry.space_group_name_H-M   'P 1'
#
loop_
_entity.id
_entity.type
_entity.pdbx_description
1 polymer ?
#
loop_
_entity_poly.entity_id
_entity_poly.type
_entity_poly.pdbx_seq_one_letter_code
_entity_poly.pdbx_strand_id
1 'polypeptide(L)'
;MKPGNLFNNDDRGVSPVIGVILMVAITVILAAVIGTFVLGLGDQIGGSATAGVTVDGDGTGSATVTLTNTGTAESVDIVNSTTGDRVSSYTGTLPINSTGASVTVSSQGDYNVIATGPNGEESVLRSFNVTTP
;
A
#
# COMPACT_ATOMS: atom_id res chain seq x y z
N MET A 1 -2.20 -51.43 60.54
CA MET A 1 -2.22 -49.99 60.20
C MET A 1 -2.39 -49.89 58.70
N LYS A 2 -3.50 -49.32 58.21
CA LYS A 2 -3.76 -49.14 56.77
C LYS A 2 -3.38 -47.70 56.40
N PRO A 3 -2.48 -47.45 55.44
CA PRO A 3 -2.19 -46.09 55.00
C PRO A 3 -3.38 -45.56 54.18
N GLY A 4 -3.89 -44.40 54.57
CA GLY A 4 -4.98 -43.71 53.88
C GLY A 4 -4.47 -43.01 52.61
N ASN A 5 -5.32 -43.08 51.57
CA ASN A 5 -5.17 -42.56 50.21
C ASN A 5 -4.25 -41.34 50.00
N LEU A 6 -3.29 -41.51 49.08
CA LEU A 6 -2.38 -40.49 48.55
C LEU A 6 -2.93 -39.74 47.31
N PHE A 7 -4.22 -39.85 46.99
CA PHE A 7 -4.80 -39.31 45.73
C PHE A 7 -5.78 -38.16 45.96
N ASN A 8 -5.35 -37.03 46.53
CA ASN A 8 -6.30 -35.97 46.86
C ASN A 8 -5.86 -34.53 46.59
N ASN A 9 -4.88 -34.27 45.70
CA ASN A 9 -4.49 -32.87 45.44
C ASN A 9 -4.30 -32.42 43.98
N ASP A 10 -4.23 -33.31 42.98
CA ASP A 10 -3.87 -32.86 41.61
C ASP A 10 -4.95 -33.01 40.52
N ASP A 11 -6.08 -33.67 40.79
CA ASP A 11 -7.19 -33.79 39.83
C ASP A 11 -8.35 -32.83 40.14
N ARG A 12 -8.05 -31.53 40.31
CA ARG A 12 -9.09 -30.50 40.19
C ARG A 12 -9.40 -30.31 38.71
N GLY A 13 -10.07 -31.29 38.11
CA GLY A 13 -10.74 -31.12 36.83
C GLY A 13 -11.62 -29.87 36.90
N VAL A 14 -11.41 -28.94 35.97
CA VAL A 14 -12.24 -27.75 35.87
C VAL A 14 -13.72 -28.17 35.80
N SER A 15 -14.59 -27.48 36.53
CA SER A 15 -16.01 -27.80 36.47
C SER A 15 -16.52 -27.63 35.03
N PRO A 16 -17.51 -28.41 34.56
CA PRO A 16 -17.95 -28.36 33.17
C PRO A 16 -18.27 -26.93 32.68
N VAL A 17 -18.82 -26.09 33.56
CA VAL A 17 -19.14 -24.70 33.25
C VAL A 17 -17.90 -23.82 33.19
N ILE A 18 -16.96 -23.97 34.14
CA ILE A 18 -15.74 -23.16 34.17
C ILE A 18 -14.82 -23.54 33.00
N GLY A 19 -14.75 -24.83 32.64
CA GLY A 19 -14.00 -25.29 31.48
C GLY A 19 -14.48 -24.66 30.17
N VAL A 20 -15.80 -24.56 29.99
CA VAL A 20 -16.39 -23.90 28.82
C VAL A 20 -16.06 -22.40 28.80
N ILE A 21 -16.18 -21.70 29.92
CA ILE A 21 -15.86 -20.27 29.98
C ILE A 21 -14.38 -20.03 29.64
N LEU A 22 -13.47 -20.83 30.20
CA LEU A 22 -12.03 -20.69 29.94
C LEU A 22 -11.66 -21.01 28.49
N MET A 23 -12.26 -22.05 27.90
CA MET A 23 -12.05 -22.43 26.50
C MET A 23 -12.56 -21.33 25.55
N VAL A 24 -13.75 -20.80 25.81
CA VAL A 24 -14.33 -19.72 25.00
C VAL A 24 -13.52 -18.43 25.14
N ALA A 25 -13.10 -18.08 26.36
CA ALA A 25 -12.35 -16.84 26.59
C ALA A 25 -11.03 -16.81 25.79
N ILE A 26 -10.24 -17.88 25.84
CA ILE A 26 -8.96 -17.94 25.13
C ILE A 26 -9.16 -17.96 23.61
N THR A 27 -10.12 -18.75 23.13
CA THR A 27 -10.41 -18.82 21.68
C THR A 27 -10.90 -17.49 21.11
N VAL A 28 -11.72 -16.73 21.86
CA VAL A 28 -12.17 -15.39 21.46
C VAL A 28 -11.00 -14.41 21.41
N ILE A 29 -10.09 -14.45 22.39
CA ILE A 29 -8.88 -13.60 22.39
C ILE A 29 -8.00 -13.94 21.19
N LEU A 30 -7.71 -15.22 20.97
CA LEU A 30 -6.86 -15.66 19.85
C LEU A 30 -7.48 -15.31 18.50
N ALA A 31 -8.80 -15.48 18.35
CA ALA A 31 -9.51 -15.12 17.13
C ALA A 31 -9.45 -13.61 16.86
N ALA A 32 -9.67 -12.78 17.88
CA ALA A 32 -9.60 -11.33 17.75
C ALA A 32 -8.19 -10.87 17.37
N VAL A 33 -7.16 -11.40 18.04
CA VAL A 33 -5.76 -11.05 17.79
C VAL A 33 -5.34 -11.44 16.38
N ILE A 34 -5.58 -12.69 15.97
CA ILE A 34 -5.24 -13.15 14.61
C ILE A 34 -6.03 -12.37 13.56
N GLY A 35 -7.30 -12.03 13.82
CA GLY A 35 -8.11 -11.20 12.92
C GLY A 35 -7.45 -9.85 12.63
N THR A 36 -6.90 -9.18 13.65
CA THR A 36 -6.17 -7.92 13.45
C THR A 36 -4.84 -8.10 12.69
N PHE A 37 -4.13 -9.21 12.92
CA PHE A 37 -2.90 -9.51 12.19
C PHE A 37 -3.15 -9.84 10.71
N VAL A 38 -4.21 -10.61 10.41
CA VAL A 38 -4.58 -10.94 9.02
C VAL A 38 -5.06 -9.70 8.27
N LEU A 39 -5.84 -8.83 8.92
CA LEU A 39 -6.28 -7.58 8.31
C LEU A 39 -5.10 -6.63 8.05
N GLY A 40 -4.14 -6.55 8.98
CA GLY A 40 -2.91 -5.77 8.79
C GLY A 40 -1.96 -6.35 7.73
N LEU A 41 -1.99 -7.66 7.47
CA LEU A 41 -1.26 -8.28 6.36
C LEU A 41 -1.91 -7.99 5.00
N GLY A 42 -3.23 -7.81 4.96
CA GLY A 42 -3.94 -7.44 3.74
C GLY A 42 -3.44 -6.12 3.14
N ASP A 43 -3.12 -5.14 4.01
CA ASP A 43 -2.56 -3.84 3.62
C ASP A 43 -1.12 -3.94 3.09
N GLN A 44 -0.32 -4.89 3.60
CA GLN A 44 1.02 -5.18 3.08
C GLN A 44 1.01 -6.06 1.81
N ILE A 45 -0.09 -6.76 1.55
CA ILE A 45 -0.30 -7.58 0.35
C ILE A 45 -0.97 -6.77 -0.77
N GLY A 46 -1.53 -5.59 -0.47
CA GLY A 46 -1.93 -4.58 -1.45
C GLY A 46 -0.75 -4.24 -2.35
N GLY A 47 -0.79 -4.72 -3.59
CA GLY A 47 0.31 -4.59 -4.52
C GLY A 47 0.62 -3.12 -4.80
N SER A 48 1.87 -2.81 -5.16
CA SER A 48 2.19 -1.47 -5.65
C SER A 48 1.39 -1.16 -6.92
N ALA A 49 0.88 0.06 -7.04
CA ALA A 49 0.23 0.51 -8.26
C ALA A 49 1.21 0.43 -9.45
N THR A 50 0.78 -0.18 -10.55
CA THR A 50 1.62 -0.35 -11.75
C THR A 50 0.96 0.33 -12.93
N ALA A 51 1.72 1.06 -13.74
CA ALA A 51 1.27 1.60 -15.02
C ALA A 51 2.46 1.68 -15.99
N GLY A 52 2.18 1.61 -17.29
CA GLY A 52 3.17 1.83 -18.34
C GLY A 52 3.19 3.29 -18.75
N VAL A 53 4.30 3.99 -18.54
CA VAL A 53 4.49 5.39 -18.94
C VAL A 53 5.73 5.53 -19.82
N THR A 54 5.63 6.37 -20.84
CA THR A 54 6.78 6.85 -21.61
C THR A 54 7.01 8.32 -21.29
N VAL A 55 8.29 8.69 -21.11
CA VAL A 55 8.71 10.08 -20.97
C VAL A 55 9.63 10.42 -22.12
N ASP A 56 9.25 11.46 -22.87
CA ASP A 56 10.01 12.04 -23.97
C ASP A 56 10.57 13.41 -23.54
N GLY A 57 11.77 13.77 -24.00
CA GLY A 57 12.39 15.06 -23.62
C GLY A 57 13.05 15.12 -22.23
N ASP A 58 13.39 13.97 -21.64
CA ASP A 58 14.16 13.90 -20.39
C ASP A 58 15.53 14.60 -20.53
N GLY A 59 15.84 15.50 -19.60
CA GLY A 59 17.05 16.31 -19.60
C GLY A 59 17.04 17.47 -20.59
N THR A 60 15.87 17.87 -21.11
CA THR A 60 15.72 18.99 -22.06
C THR A 60 14.81 20.11 -21.50
N GLY A 61 14.59 21.16 -22.29
CA GLY A 61 13.69 22.29 -21.99
C GLY A 61 12.24 21.93 -21.63
N SER A 62 11.77 20.74 -22.00
CA SER A 62 10.44 20.25 -21.67
C SER A 62 10.37 18.74 -21.80
N ALA A 63 9.67 18.07 -20.88
CA ALA A 63 9.45 16.63 -20.91
C ALA A 63 7.95 16.30 -21.05
N THR A 64 7.60 15.39 -21.94
CA THR A 64 6.23 14.90 -22.16
C THR A 64 6.07 13.50 -21.61
N VAL A 65 5.19 13.36 -20.63
CA VAL A 65 4.80 12.09 -20.00
C VAL A 65 3.54 11.59 -20.69
N THR A 66 3.57 10.39 -21.26
CA THR A 66 2.43 9.75 -21.92
C THR A 66 2.09 8.44 -21.23
N LEU A 67 0.80 8.27 -20.91
CA LEU A 67 0.30 7.02 -20.34
C LEU A 67 0.07 5.99 -21.46
N THR A 68 0.79 4.88 -21.43
CA THR A 68 0.72 3.81 -22.45
C THR A 68 -0.12 2.61 -22.01
N ASN A 69 -0.23 2.38 -20.70
CA ASN A 69 -1.07 1.34 -20.11
C ASN A 69 -1.38 1.73 -18.66
N THR A 70 -2.62 1.58 -18.22
CA THR A 70 -3.02 1.86 -16.82
C THR A 70 -2.59 0.77 -15.84
N GLY A 71 -2.34 -0.47 -16.28
CA GLY A 71 -1.94 -1.58 -15.39
C GLY A 71 -2.95 -1.78 -14.25
N THR A 72 -2.48 -1.67 -13.01
CA THR A 72 -3.31 -1.66 -11.79
C THR A 72 -3.55 -0.26 -11.22
N ALA A 73 -2.98 0.79 -11.84
CA ALA A 73 -3.19 2.16 -11.43
C ALA A 73 -4.55 2.70 -11.90
N GLU A 74 -5.20 3.48 -11.04
CA GLU A 74 -6.40 4.25 -11.38
C GLU A 74 -6.03 5.58 -12.04
N SER A 75 -4.91 6.17 -11.62
CA SER A 75 -4.43 7.44 -12.15
C SER A 75 -2.91 7.57 -12.04
N VAL A 76 -2.35 8.45 -12.88
CA VAL A 76 -0.92 8.78 -12.88
C VAL A 76 -0.74 10.27 -12.68
N ASP A 77 0.10 10.63 -11.73
CA ASP A 77 0.45 12.00 -11.40
C ASP A 77 1.94 12.28 -11.60
N ILE A 78 2.28 13.56 -11.58
CA ILE A 78 3.66 14.04 -11.65
C ILE A 78 3.91 14.92 -10.44
N VAL A 79 4.94 14.60 -9.67
CA VAL A 79 5.35 15.36 -8.50
C VAL A 79 6.81 15.79 -8.61
N ASN A 80 7.17 16.87 -7.94
CA ASN A 80 8.56 17.28 -7.78
C ASN A 80 9.30 16.25 -6.92
N SER A 81 10.45 15.77 -7.38
CA SER A 81 11.22 14.73 -6.67
C SER A 81 11.85 15.21 -5.36
N THR A 82 12.00 16.53 -5.17
CA THR A 82 12.61 17.11 -3.96
C THR A 82 11.56 17.48 -2.93
N THR A 83 10.47 18.14 -3.36
CA THR A 83 9.44 18.63 -2.42
C THR A 83 8.28 17.65 -2.22
N GLY A 84 8.07 16.73 -3.17
CA GLY A 84 6.90 15.84 -3.18
C GLY A 84 5.60 16.53 -3.62
N ASP A 85 5.63 17.83 -3.92
CA ASP A 85 4.46 18.57 -4.37
C ASP A 85 4.08 18.20 -5.81
N ARG A 86 2.78 18.23 -6.11
CA ARG A 86 2.29 18.06 -7.48
C ARG A 86 2.85 19.16 -8.38
N VAL A 87 3.17 18.80 -9.62
CA VAL A 87 3.69 19.77 -10.59
C VAL A 87 2.67 20.88 -10.85
N SER A 88 3.11 22.14 -10.77
CA SER A 88 2.23 23.31 -10.88
C SER A 88 2.22 23.94 -12.28
N SER A 89 3.22 23.65 -13.11
CA SER A 89 3.38 24.21 -14.45
C SER A 89 3.51 23.09 -15.46
N TYR A 90 2.41 22.84 -16.18
CA TYR A 90 2.29 21.77 -17.16
C TYR A 90 1.24 22.13 -18.22
N THR A 91 1.30 21.45 -19.36
CA THR A 91 0.28 21.50 -20.43
C THR A 91 -0.36 20.13 -20.53
N GLY A 92 -1.70 20.07 -20.47
CA GLY A 92 -2.47 18.82 -20.47
C GLY A 92 -3.40 18.74 -19.26
N THR A 93 -3.82 17.52 -18.91
CA THR A 93 -4.71 17.26 -17.78
C THR A 93 -4.05 16.27 -16.82
N LEU A 94 -3.99 16.65 -15.54
CA LEU A 94 -3.61 15.79 -14.43
C LEU A 94 -4.81 15.60 -13.49
N PRO A 95 -4.94 14.44 -12.83
CA PRO A 95 -4.13 13.23 -13.05
C PRO A 95 -4.44 12.56 -14.40
N ILE A 96 -3.48 11.84 -14.97
CA ILE A 96 -3.64 11.10 -16.23
C ILE A 96 -4.35 9.77 -15.92
N ASN A 97 -5.56 9.59 -16.43
CA ASN A 97 -6.39 8.39 -16.18
C ASN A 97 -6.87 7.70 -17.47
N SER A 98 -6.44 8.18 -18.64
CA SER A 98 -6.77 7.57 -19.94
C SER A 98 -5.51 7.21 -20.69
N THR A 99 -5.45 5.98 -21.20
CA THR A 99 -4.36 5.53 -22.07
C THR A 99 -4.30 6.42 -23.33
N GLY A 100 -3.09 6.81 -23.73
CA GLY A 100 -2.82 7.73 -24.84
C GLY A 100 -2.86 9.21 -24.45
N ALA A 101 -3.34 9.57 -23.26
CA ALA A 101 -3.25 10.94 -22.77
C ALA A 101 -1.82 11.28 -22.35
N SER A 102 -1.44 12.54 -22.55
CA SER A 102 -0.09 13.03 -22.27
C SER A 102 -0.13 14.38 -21.54
N VAL A 103 0.88 14.61 -20.72
CA VAL A 103 1.13 15.87 -20.02
C VAL A 103 2.56 16.30 -20.26
N THR A 104 2.75 17.55 -20.65
CA THR A 104 4.06 18.14 -20.87
C THR A 104 4.42 19.05 -19.70
N VAL A 105 5.57 18.81 -19.09
CA VAL A 105 6.16 19.64 -18.04
C VAL A 105 7.28 20.47 -18.66
N SER A 106 7.20 21.79 -18.50
CA SER A 106 8.18 22.75 -19.03
C SER A 106 8.81 23.61 -17.93
N SER A 107 8.52 23.31 -16.66
CA SER A 107 9.21 23.91 -15.53
C SER A 107 10.48 23.13 -15.25
N GLN A 108 11.57 23.84 -14.99
CA GLN A 108 12.83 23.20 -14.61
C GLN A 108 12.71 22.48 -13.26
N GLY A 109 13.36 21.33 -13.17
CA GLY A 109 13.43 20.54 -11.94
C GLY A 109 13.42 19.04 -12.18
N ASP A 110 13.60 18.30 -11.09
CA ASP A 110 13.48 16.85 -11.04
C ASP A 110 12.04 16.45 -10.71
N TYR A 111 11.50 15.51 -11.47
CA TYR A 111 10.12 15.06 -11.34
C TYR A 111 10.02 13.54 -11.29
N ASN A 112 9.05 13.06 -10.52
CA ASN A 112 8.68 11.66 -10.43
C ASN A 112 7.27 11.49 -11.00
N VAL A 113 7.11 10.49 -11.85
CA VAL A 113 5.82 10.01 -12.30
C VAL A 113 5.34 8.97 -11.30
N ILE A 114 4.19 9.22 -10.67
CA ILE A 114 3.60 8.38 -9.63
C ILE A 114 2.32 7.75 -10.17
N ALA A 115 2.19 6.43 -10.03
CA ALA A 115 0.92 5.73 -10.17
C ALA A 115 0.21 5.67 -8.82
N THR A 116 -1.10 5.91 -8.82
CA THR A 116 -1.98 5.72 -7.67
C THR A 116 -2.98 4.60 -7.99
N GLY A 117 -3.03 3.57 -7.15
CA GLY A 117 -3.93 2.43 -7.24
C GLY A 117 -5.28 2.69 -6.57
N PRO A 118 -6.26 1.79 -6.77
CA PRO A 118 -7.63 1.96 -6.27
C PRO A 118 -7.76 1.98 -4.74
N ASN A 119 -6.75 1.45 -4.02
CA ASN A 119 -6.71 1.46 -2.56
C ASN A 119 -5.82 2.57 -1.99
N GLY A 120 -5.36 3.52 -2.83
CA GLY A 120 -4.42 4.57 -2.42
C GLY A 120 -2.96 4.15 -2.38
N GLU A 121 -2.62 2.97 -2.92
CA GLU A 121 -1.23 2.51 -3.08
C GLU A 121 -0.52 3.43 -4.08
N GLU A 122 0.64 3.99 -3.73
CA GLU A 122 1.45 4.81 -4.64
C GLU A 122 2.72 4.09 -5.06
N SER A 123 3.12 4.28 -6.32
CA SER A 123 4.40 3.78 -6.83
C SER A 123 5.05 4.76 -7.78
N VAL A 124 6.36 4.98 -7.62
CA VAL A 124 7.14 5.76 -8.57
C VAL A 124 7.43 4.90 -9.80
N LEU A 125 6.87 5.27 -10.94
CA LEU A 125 7.03 4.56 -12.21
C LEU A 125 8.33 4.93 -12.90
N ARG A 126 8.67 6.24 -12.90
CA ARG A 126 9.83 6.79 -13.59
C ARG A 126 10.17 8.16 -13.03
N SER A 127 11.45 8.50 -13.05
CA SER A 127 11.94 9.86 -12.79
C SER A 127 12.44 10.48 -14.08
N PHE A 128 12.30 11.80 -14.21
CA PHE A 128 12.83 12.58 -15.32
C PHE A 128 13.22 13.97 -14.83
N ASN A 129 14.09 14.65 -15.56
CA ASN A 129 14.49 16.02 -15.27
C ASN A 129 14.15 16.94 -16.45
N VAL A 130 13.82 18.19 -16.14
CA VAL A 130 13.68 19.27 -17.12
C VAL A 130 14.76 20.31 -16.84
N THR A 131 15.62 20.54 -17.82
CA THR A 131 16.74 21.51 -17.76
C THR A 131 16.45 22.71 -18.66
N THR A 132 17.26 23.76 -18.61
CA THR A 132 17.29 24.74 -19.69
C THR A 132 17.75 24.10 -21.00
N PRO A 133 17.14 24.46 -22.15
CA PRO A 133 17.62 24.05 -23.47
C PRO A 133 19.03 24.57 -23.78
#